data_AF-A0AAV8X337-F1
#
_entry.id   AF-A0AAV8X337-F1
#
_cell.length_a   1.000
_cell.length_b   1.000
_cell.length_c   1.000
_cell.angle_alpha   90.00
_cell.angle_beta   90.00
_cell.angle_gamma   90.00
#
_symmetry.space_group_name_H-M   'P 1'
#
loop_
_entity.id
_entity.type
_entity.pdbx_description
1 polymer ?
#
loop_
_entity_poly.entity_id
_entity_poly.type
_entity_poly.pdbx_seq_one_letter_code
_entity_poly.pdbx_strand_id
1 'polypeptide(L)'
;DKGDKSVASIDSLKSRAKAKWDQTKKLNELTVDKATDGDAGDYSCVILDDKAKEQARAEITAARIIAVKLPTNINVVEEEKLRVECKVVGNARLHWLFQNETYTVSRDRVRLENYTDDDRLIENGVFIIDKILKEDRGNVSCVGIDIYNNITEQDDCMIRIRDKYAALWPFLGICAEVIVLCAIIIIYEKKRNKTELEESDTDQSPDQ
;
A
#
# COMPACT_ATOMS: atom_id res chain seq x y z
N ASP A 1 28.96 24.03 -12.55
CA ASP A 1 28.23 24.78 -11.52
C ASP A 1 26.98 24.02 -11.09
N LYS A 2 26.42 24.36 -9.92
CA LYS A 2 25.06 23.99 -9.51
C LYS A 2 24.28 25.29 -9.39
N GLY A 3 23.29 25.49 -10.27
CA GLY A 3 22.80 26.84 -10.59
C GLY A 3 23.96 27.74 -11.05
N ASP A 4 24.09 28.93 -10.47
CA ASP A 4 25.13 29.92 -10.83
C ASP A 4 26.41 29.84 -9.98
N LYS A 5 26.53 28.85 -9.09
CA LYS A 5 27.69 28.71 -8.18
C LYS A 5 28.54 27.51 -8.54
N SER A 6 29.85 27.69 -8.48
CA SER A 6 30.80 26.57 -8.59
C SER A 6 30.52 25.51 -7.52
N VAL A 7 30.51 24.24 -7.90
CA VAL A 7 30.25 23.12 -6.97
C VAL A 7 31.26 23.12 -5.80
N ALA A 8 32.49 23.57 -6.04
CA ALA A 8 33.54 23.67 -5.03
C ALA A 8 33.34 24.80 -4.01
N SER A 9 32.47 25.78 -4.29
CA SER A 9 32.17 26.90 -3.37
C SER A 9 30.89 26.70 -2.56
N ILE A 10 30.18 25.58 -2.76
CA ILE A 10 28.97 25.24 -2.01
C ILE A 10 29.37 24.42 -0.78
N ASP A 11 29.16 24.95 0.42
CA ASP A 11 29.62 24.34 1.67
C ASP A 11 29.12 22.89 1.87
N SER A 12 27.89 22.59 1.46
CA SER A 12 27.32 21.24 1.55
C SER A 12 27.97 20.23 0.61
N LEU A 13 28.57 20.68 -0.50
CA LEU A 13 29.15 19.84 -1.55
C LEU A 13 30.68 19.83 -1.53
N LYS A 14 31.33 20.90 -1.05
CA LYS A 14 32.79 21.09 -1.10
C LYS A 14 33.59 19.93 -0.51
N SER A 15 33.07 19.27 0.53
CA SER A 15 33.73 18.13 1.19
C SER A 15 33.43 16.77 0.55
N ARG A 16 32.43 16.67 -0.33
CA ARG A 16 31.91 15.42 -0.88
C ARG A 16 31.99 15.33 -2.40
N ALA A 17 32.13 16.47 -3.08
CA ALA A 17 32.27 16.57 -4.52
C ALA A 17 33.73 16.41 -4.94
N LYS A 18 34.00 15.46 -5.84
CA LYS A 18 35.32 15.14 -6.38
C LYS A 18 35.30 15.33 -7.88
N ALA A 19 36.26 16.10 -8.37
CA ALA A 19 36.45 16.36 -9.80
C ALA A 19 37.63 15.55 -10.33
N LYS A 20 37.43 14.80 -11.42
CA LYS A 20 38.48 14.09 -12.12
C LYS A 20 38.77 14.77 -13.45
N TRP A 21 40.05 15.05 -13.68
CA TRP A 21 40.54 15.73 -14.86
C TRP A 21 41.21 14.73 -15.80
N ASP A 22 41.05 14.92 -17.10
CA ASP A 22 41.75 14.14 -18.11
C ASP A 22 43.23 14.59 -18.27
N GLN A 23 43.99 13.87 -19.11
CA GLN A 23 45.41 14.17 -19.38
C GLN A 23 45.63 15.57 -20.01
N THR A 24 44.57 16.17 -20.58
CA THR A 24 44.59 17.52 -21.15
C THR A 24 44.09 18.60 -20.18
N LYS A 25 43.95 18.25 -18.89
CA LYS A 25 43.42 19.12 -17.83
C LYS A 25 41.98 19.59 -18.06
N LYS A 26 41.17 18.83 -18.80
CA LYS A 26 39.73 19.08 -18.93
C LYS A 26 38.96 18.23 -17.92
N LEU A 27 37.94 18.81 -17.32
CA LEU A 27 37.08 18.09 -16.38
C LEU A 27 36.35 16.99 -17.14
N ASN A 28 36.49 15.75 -16.68
CA ASN A 28 35.85 14.59 -17.31
C ASN A 28 34.74 14.02 -16.42
N GLU A 29 34.91 14.08 -15.09
CA GLU A 29 33.98 13.45 -14.15
C GLU A 29 33.80 14.31 -12.91
N LEU A 30 32.55 14.43 -12.44
CA LEU A 30 32.19 15.00 -11.15
C LEU A 30 31.42 13.95 -10.35
N THR A 31 31.97 13.53 -9.22
CA THR A 31 31.37 12.53 -8.33
C THR A 31 30.98 13.19 -7.00
N VAL A 32 29.75 13.00 -6.55
CA VAL A 32 29.30 13.45 -5.21
C VAL A 32 29.12 12.23 -4.32
N ASP A 33 29.99 12.08 -3.33
CA ASP A 33 29.92 10.96 -2.38
C ASP A 33 28.76 11.13 -1.40
N LYS A 34 28.07 10.02 -1.10
CA LYS A 34 26.90 9.97 -0.20
C LYS A 34 25.89 11.06 -0.56
N ALA A 35 25.45 11.04 -1.83
CA ALA A 35 24.50 11.99 -2.34
C ALA A 35 23.25 12.02 -1.45
N THR A 36 22.85 13.22 -1.09
CA THR A 36 21.66 13.50 -0.31
C THR A 36 20.60 14.09 -1.20
N ASP A 37 19.40 14.05 -0.68
CA ASP A 37 18.23 14.76 -1.09
C ASP A 37 18.42 16.23 -1.52
N GLY A 38 19.33 16.96 -0.88
CA GLY A 38 19.66 18.36 -1.22
C GLY A 38 20.68 18.51 -2.37
N ASP A 39 21.26 17.41 -2.83
CA ASP A 39 22.23 17.41 -3.93
C ASP A 39 21.54 17.37 -5.30
N ALA A 40 20.27 16.98 -5.37
CA ALA A 40 19.46 17.11 -6.58
C ALA A 40 19.36 18.58 -7.06
N GLY A 41 19.13 18.76 -8.35
CA GLY A 41 18.96 20.05 -9.01
C GLY A 41 19.71 20.15 -10.33
N ASP A 42 19.72 21.37 -10.88
CA ASP A 42 20.36 21.64 -12.17
C ASP A 42 21.84 21.98 -11.99
N TYR A 43 22.65 21.21 -12.69
CA TYR A 43 24.08 21.37 -12.80
C TYR A 43 24.42 21.79 -14.22
N SER A 44 25.49 22.56 -14.35
CA SER A 44 26.04 22.91 -15.65
C SER A 44 27.51 22.52 -15.70
N CYS A 45 27.93 21.91 -16.81
CA CYS A 45 29.34 21.76 -17.14
C CYS A 45 29.73 22.90 -18.06
N VAL A 46 30.58 23.80 -17.59
CA VAL A 46 30.99 25.00 -18.31
C VAL A 46 32.45 24.86 -18.73
N ILE A 47 32.70 25.01 -20.04
CA ILE A 47 34.05 25.05 -20.60
C ILE A 47 34.43 26.51 -20.76
N LEU A 48 35.55 26.89 -20.14
CA LEU A 48 36.10 28.24 -20.21
C LEU A 48 37.35 28.25 -21.10
N ASP A 49 37.62 29.37 -21.76
CA ASP A 49 38.91 29.63 -22.41
C ASP A 49 39.97 30.14 -21.42
N ASP A 50 41.18 30.38 -21.93
CA ASP A 50 42.31 30.90 -21.15
C ASP A 50 42.06 32.30 -20.53
N LYS A 51 41.03 33.02 -20.99
CA LYS A 51 40.59 34.33 -20.48
C LYS A 51 39.36 34.21 -19.56
N ALA A 52 39.03 33.00 -19.11
CA ALA A 52 37.86 32.70 -18.29
C ALA A 52 36.51 33.03 -18.98
N LYS A 53 36.48 33.06 -20.31
CA LYS A 53 35.24 33.26 -21.07
C LYS A 53 34.61 31.92 -21.39
N GLU A 54 33.30 31.82 -21.18
CA GLU A 54 32.51 30.65 -21.55
C GLU A 54 32.58 30.36 -23.05
N GLN A 55 32.97 29.13 -23.39
CA GLN A 55 33.06 28.60 -24.75
C GLN A 55 31.92 27.63 -25.05
N ALA A 56 31.53 26.84 -24.06
CA ALA A 56 30.45 25.88 -24.16
C ALA A 56 29.85 25.58 -22.79
N ARG A 57 28.59 25.17 -22.79
CA ARG A 57 27.82 24.81 -21.61
C ARG A 57 26.98 23.58 -21.92
N ALA A 58 26.99 22.62 -20.99
CA ALA A 58 26.08 21.48 -21.00
C ALA A 58 25.25 21.50 -19.73
N GLU A 59 23.94 21.42 -19.87
CA GLU A 59 22.99 21.34 -18.75
C GLU A 59 22.79 19.89 -18.34
N ILE A 60 22.79 19.64 -17.04
CA ILE A 60 22.73 18.31 -16.41
C ILE A 60 21.76 18.39 -15.24
N THR A 61 20.60 17.74 -15.35
CA THR A 61 19.66 17.65 -14.23
C THR A 61 19.98 16.41 -13.41
N ALA A 62 20.50 16.60 -12.20
CA ALA A 62 20.67 15.53 -11.23
C ALA A 62 19.36 15.36 -10.46
N ALA A 63 18.57 14.35 -10.81
CA ALA A 63 17.31 14.09 -10.14
C ALA A 63 17.47 13.17 -8.93
N ARG A 64 16.57 13.33 -7.97
CA ARG A 64 16.43 12.38 -6.87
C ARG A 64 15.71 11.11 -7.38
N ILE A 65 16.03 9.98 -6.77
CA ILE A 65 15.21 8.78 -6.93
C ILE A 65 13.93 8.98 -6.11
N ILE A 66 12.79 8.75 -6.74
CA ILE A 66 11.51 8.57 -6.04
C ILE A 66 11.26 7.08 -5.85
N ALA A 67 10.56 6.72 -4.78
CA ALA A 67 10.02 5.38 -4.60
C ALA A 67 8.73 5.47 -3.81
N VAL A 68 7.73 4.67 -4.19
CA VAL A 68 6.50 4.49 -3.43
C VAL A 68 6.41 3.05 -2.95
N LYS A 69 5.86 2.86 -1.75
CA LYS A 69 5.73 1.53 -1.15
C LYS A 69 4.38 1.36 -0.50
N LEU A 70 3.71 0.27 -0.87
CA LEU A 70 2.49 -0.23 -0.26
C LEU A 70 2.72 -1.56 0.45
N PRO A 71 1.86 -1.90 1.43
CA PRO A 71 1.77 -3.28 1.91
C PRO A 71 1.31 -4.18 0.75
N THR A 72 1.91 -5.35 0.61
CA THR A 72 1.56 -6.28 -0.49
C THR A 72 0.09 -6.70 -0.44
N ASN A 73 -0.46 -6.87 0.77
CA ASN A 73 -1.86 -7.24 0.95
C ASN A 73 -2.42 -6.66 2.24
N ILE A 74 -3.71 -6.33 2.22
CA ILE A 74 -4.47 -5.96 3.41
C ILE A 74 -5.69 -6.90 3.53
N ASN A 75 -5.98 -7.35 4.74
CA ASN A 75 -7.20 -8.08 5.04
C ASN A 75 -8.13 -7.16 5.84
N VAL A 76 -9.37 -7.03 5.38
CA VAL A 76 -10.40 -6.21 6.02
C VAL A 76 -11.74 -6.95 5.98
N VAL A 77 -12.60 -6.76 6.96
CA VAL A 77 -13.95 -7.33 6.94
C VAL A 77 -14.87 -6.38 6.17
N GLU A 78 -15.86 -6.94 5.49
CA GLU A 78 -16.92 -6.15 4.85
C GLU A 78 -17.58 -5.18 5.83
N GLU A 79 -17.94 -3.98 5.35
CA GLU A 79 -18.48 -2.84 6.11
C GLU A 79 -17.52 -2.18 7.12
N GLU A 80 -16.28 -2.66 7.24
CA GLU A 80 -15.24 -1.99 8.03
C GLU A 80 -14.46 -0.94 7.22
N LYS A 81 -13.71 -0.11 7.97
CA LYS A 81 -12.85 0.92 7.41
C LYS A 81 -11.57 0.30 6.83
N LEU A 82 -11.38 0.43 5.52
CA LEU A 82 -10.09 0.22 4.87
C LEU A 82 -9.25 1.50 5.00
N ARG A 83 -7.99 1.36 5.40
CA ARG A 83 -6.98 2.43 5.36
C ARG A 83 -5.68 1.88 4.78
N VAL A 84 -5.22 2.47 3.69
CA VAL A 84 -3.97 2.10 3.01
C VAL A 84 -3.06 3.33 2.99
N GLU A 85 -1.85 3.18 3.49
CA GLU A 85 -0.86 4.26 3.55
C GLU A 85 0.27 3.98 2.57
N CYS A 86 0.61 4.98 1.75
CA CYS A 86 1.68 4.92 0.77
C CYS A 86 2.93 5.56 1.33
N LYS A 87 3.98 4.76 1.59
CA LYS A 87 5.28 5.26 2.03
C LYS A 87 6.05 5.80 0.84
N VAL A 88 6.63 6.99 0.97
CA VAL A 88 7.24 7.71 -0.16
C VAL A 88 8.65 8.14 0.18
N VAL A 89 9.60 7.78 -0.67
CA VAL A 89 10.96 8.34 -0.68
C VAL A 89 11.05 9.34 -1.82
N GLY A 90 11.69 10.48 -1.57
CA GLY A 90 11.77 11.56 -2.55
C GLY A 90 10.53 12.44 -2.61
N ASN A 91 10.51 13.43 -3.51
CA ASN A 91 9.49 14.48 -3.53
C ASN A 91 8.51 14.24 -4.66
N ALA A 92 7.40 13.58 -4.35
CA ALA A 92 6.43 13.13 -5.34
C ALA A 92 5.01 13.63 -5.04
N ARG A 93 4.26 13.96 -6.09
CA ARG A 93 2.80 14.14 -6.02
C ARG A 93 2.13 12.79 -6.16
N LEU A 94 1.19 12.51 -5.27
CA LEU A 94 0.52 11.21 -5.21
C LEU A 94 -0.90 11.25 -5.77
N HIS A 95 -1.24 10.19 -6.47
CA HIS A 95 -2.61 9.85 -6.82
C HIS A 95 -2.82 8.34 -6.69
N TRP A 96 -4.07 7.92 -6.57
CA TRP A 96 -4.43 6.53 -6.37
C TRP A 96 -5.20 5.99 -7.56
N LEU A 97 -4.97 4.73 -7.91
CA LEU A 97 -5.76 4.00 -8.90
C LEU A 97 -6.58 2.93 -8.17
N PHE A 98 -7.89 2.97 -8.35
CA PHE A 98 -8.80 1.99 -7.75
C PHE A 98 -10.01 1.80 -8.66
N GLN A 99 -10.38 0.55 -8.97
CA GLN A 99 -11.52 0.22 -9.85
C GLN A 99 -11.52 0.98 -11.19
N ASN A 100 -10.37 1.09 -11.87
CA ASN A 100 -10.16 1.86 -13.11
C ASN A 100 -10.39 3.38 -13.00
N GLU A 101 -10.57 3.90 -11.79
CA GLU A 101 -10.71 5.32 -11.51
C GLU A 101 -9.41 5.88 -10.92
N THR A 102 -9.08 7.13 -11.27
CA THR A 102 -7.93 7.86 -10.73
C THR A 102 -8.39 8.85 -9.67
N TYR A 103 -7.83 8.76 -8.47
CA TYR A 103 -8.17 9.60 -7.33
C TYR A 103 -7.01 10.56 -7.03
N THR A 104 -7.21 11.83 -7.39
CA THR A 104 -6.37 12.96 -6.99
C THR A 104 -7.01 13.77 -5.86
N VAL A 105 -8.30 13.56 -5.61
CA VAL A 105 -9.12 14.20 -4.58
C VAL A 105 -10.12 13.18 -4.03
N SER A 106 -10.59 13.41 -2.80
CA SER A 106 -11.68 12.64 -2.20
C SER A 106 -12.97 12.78 -3.00
N ARG A 107 -13.58 11.65 -3.38
CA ARG A 107 -14.87 11.60 -4.08
C ARG A 107 -15.57 10.27 -3.81
N ASP A 108 -16.90 10.27 -3.91
CA ASP A 108 -17.74 9.11 -3.68
C ASP A 108 -17.49 8.48 -2.29
N ARG A 109 -17.10 7.19 -2.26
CA ARG A 109 -16.77 6.45 -1.03
C ARG A 109 -15.28 6.52 -0.66
N VAL A 110 -14.46 7.13 -1.51
CA VAL A 110 -13.01 7.21 -1.34
C VAL A 110 -12.61 8.54 -0.72
N ARG A 111 -11.88 8.46 0.38
CA ARG A 111 -11.28 9.61 1.06
C ARG A 111 -9.77 9.52 0.99
N LEU A 112 -9.13 10.62 0.59
CA LEU A 112 -7.70 10.80 0.64
C LEU A 112 -7.32 11.65 1.85
N GLU A 113 -6.31 11.22 2.59
CA GLU A 113 -5.77 11.97 3.73
C GLU A 113 -4.25 12.17 3.57
N ASN A 114 -3.77 13.24 4.19
CA ASN A 114 -2.35 13.55 4.25
C ASN A 114 -1.74 12.88 5.49
N TYR A 115 -0.44 12.65 5.47
CA TYR A 115 0.32 12.27 6.67
C TYR A 115 1.64 13.02 6.73
N THR A 116 2.26 13.03 7.90
CA THR A 116 3.58 13.64 8.11
C THR A 116 4.60 12.54 8.37
N ASP A 117 5.74 12.63 7.70
CA ASP A 117 6.87 11.69 7.77
C ASP A 117 8.15 12.51 7.91
N ASP A 118 8.86 12.41 9.03
CA ASP A 118 10.05 13.22 9.33
C ASP A 118 9.88 14.72 9.00
N ASP A 119 8.84 15.36 9.58
CA ASP A 119 8.45 16.77 9.37
C ASP A 119 8.07 17.16 7.93
N ARG A 120 7.99 16.19 7.01
CA ARG A 120 7.53 16.40 5.63
C ARG A 120 6.06 16.04 5.49
N LEU A 121 5.27 16.98 4.97
CA LEU A 121 3.87 16.74 4.62
C LEU A 121 3.79 15.92 3.33
N ILE A 122 3.13 14.77 3.40
CA ILE A 122 2.81 13.94 2.24
C ILE A 122 1.32 14.10 1.93
N GLU A 123 1.03 14.80 0.84
CA GLU A 123 -0.33 15.02 0.36
C GLU A 123 -0.87 13.76 -0.32
N ASN A 124 -2.16 13.47 -0.11
CA ASN A 124 -2.83 12.28 -0.64
C ASN A 124 -2.11 10.96 -0.31
N GLY A 125 -1.37 10.91 0.80
CA GLY A 125 -0.55 9.77 1.18
C GLY A 125 -1.34 8.58 1.73
N VAL A 126 -2.63 8.75 2.02
CA VAL A 126 -3.49 7.73 2.61
C VAL A 126 -4.78 7.58 1.81
N PHE A 127 -5.12 6.35 1.42
CA PHE A 127 -6.37 5.98 0.77
C PHE A 127 -7.31 5.29 1.77
N ILE A 128 -8.54 5.79 1.88
CA ILE A 128 -9.52 5.35 2.88
C ILE A 128 -10.87 5.08 2.23
N ILE A 129 -11.48 3.96 2.61
CA ILE A 129 -12.89 3.65 2.36
C ILE A 129 -13.51 3.32 3.71
N ASP A 130 -14.48 4.11 4.18
CA ASP A 130 -15.03 3.95 5.54
C ASP A 130 -15.90 2.69 5.69
N LYS A 131 -16.56 2.26 4.61
CA LYS A 131 -17.35 1.02 4.54
C LYS A 131 -17.02 0.28 3.26
N ILE A 132 -16.13 -0.71 3.38
CA ILE A 132 -15.71 -1.49 2.21
C ILE A 132 -16.71 -2.59 1.86
N LEU A 133 -16.97 -2.80 0.58
CA LEU A 133 -17.92 -3.80 0.07
C LEU A 133 -17.18 -4.98 -0.54
N LYS A 134 -17.81 -6.15 -0.60
CA LYS A 134 -17.19 -7.35 -1.19
C LYS A 134 -16.72 -7.17 -2.66
N GLU A 135 -17.36 -6.28 -3.41
CA GLU A 135 -17.01 -5.88 -4.79
C GLU A 135 -15.73 -5.03 -4.87
N ASP A 136 -15.30 -4.42 -3.77
CA ASP A 136 -14.07 -3.62 -3.68
C ASP A 136 -12.80 -4.49 -3.61
N ARG A 137 -12.97 -5.83 -3.65
CA ARG A 137 -11.85 -6.78 -3.68
C ARG A 137 -11.06 -6.60 -4.98
N GLY A 138 -9.78 -6.28 -4.84
CA GLY A 138 -8.90 -6.09 -5.99
C GLY A 138 -7.61 -5.41 -5.59
N ASN A 139 -6.90 -4.87 -6.57
CA ASN A 139 -5.72 -4.06 -6.34
C ASN A 139 -6.10 -2.59 -6.17
N VAL A 140 -5.43 -1.93 -5.24
CA VAL A 140 -5.35 -0.47 -5.16
C VAL A 140 -3.89 -0.09 -5.37
N SER A 141 -3.65 0.90 -6.22
CA SER A 141 -2.29 1.33 -6.58
C SER A 141 -2.05 2.75 -6.10
N CYS A 142 -0.86 2.99 -5.56
CA CYS A 142 -0.36 4.33 -5.27
C CYS A 142 0.63 4.69 -6.37
N VAL A 143 0.44 5.83 -7.01
CA VAL A 143 1.31 6.33 -8.07
C VAL A 143 1.94 7.64 -7.60
N GLY A 144 3.26 7.66 -7.55
CA GLY A 144 4.05 8.85 -7.24
C GLY A 144 4.70 9.41 -8.49
N ILE A 145 4.50 10.70 -8.74
CA ILE A 145 5.14 11.43 -9.84
C ILE A 145 6.11 12.45 -9.23
N ASP A 146 7.40 12.34 -9.60
CA ASP A 146 8.42 13.29 -9.18
C ASP A 146 8.12 14.69 -9.72
N ILE A 147 8.28 15.71 -8.88
CA ILE A 147 7.91 17.09 -9.21
C ILE A 147 8.86 17.78 -10.19
N TYR A 148 10.07 17.25 -10.40
CA TYR A 148 11.11 17.89 -11.22
C TYR A 148 11.24 17.23 -12.58
N ASN A 149 11.33 15.90 -12.63
CA ASN A 149 11.59 15.17 -13.86
C ASN A 149 10.40 14.36 -14.39
N ASN A 150 9.25 14.40 -13.69
CA ASN A 150 8.05 13.60 -14.01
C ASN A 150 8.30 12.09 -14.12
N ILE A 151 9.35 11.56 -13.48
CA ILE A 151 9.49 10.12 -13.30
C ILE A 151 8.31 9.63 -12.47
N THR A 152 7.73 8.50 -12.90
CA THR A 152 6.57 7.90 -12.26
C THR A 152 6.95 6.56 -11.66
N GLU A 153 6.63 6.38 -10.39
CA GLU A 153 6.75 5.11 -9.67
C GLU A 153 5.37 4.66 -9.20
N GLN A 154 5.15 3.36 -9.18
CA GLN A 154 3.88 2.77 -8.76
C GLN A 154 4.12 1.51 -7.94
N ASP A 155 3.34 1.33 -6.88
CA ASP A 155 3.24 0.08 -6.12
C ASP A 155 1.76 -0.28 -5.92
N ASP A 156 1.50 -1.58 -5.79
CA ASP A 156 0.15 -2.15 -5.72
C ASP A 156 -0.08 -2.87 -4.38
N CYS A 157 -1.29 -2.72 -3.83
CA CYS A 157 -1.77 -3.46 -2.66
C CYS A 157 -3.00 -4.28 -3.01
N MET A 158 -2.95 -5.60 -2.75
CA MET A 158 -4.11 -6.48 -2.88
C MET A 158 -5.04 -6.38 -1.66
N ILE A 159 -6.25 -5.89 -1.86
CA ILE A 159 -7.31 -5.84 -0.86
C ILE A 159 -8.03 -7.19 -0.78
N ARG A 160 -7.96 -7.84 0.37
CA ARG A 160 -8.69 -9.07 0.68
C ARG A 160 -9.83 -8.78 1.64
N ILE A 161 -11.05 -9.09 1.20
CA ILE A 161 -12.26 -8.82 1.96
C ILE A 161 -12.81 -10.12 2.52
N ARG A 162 -13.05 -10.14 3.83
CA ARG A 162 -13.73 -11.24 4.53
C ARG A 162 -15.20 -10.90 4.70
N ASP A 163 -16.04 -11.93 4.62
CA ASP A 163 -17.47 -11.79 4.84
C ASP A 163 -17.75 -11.46 6.32
N LYS A 164 -18.63 -10.49 6.57
CA LYS A 164 -19.00 -10.08 7.94
C LYS A 164 -19.65 -11.20 8.75
N TYR A 165 -20.26 -12.19 8.08
CA TYR A 165 -20.89 -13.34 8.72
C TYR A 165 -20.08 -14.63 8.58
N ALA A 166 -18.81 -14.56 8.15
CA ALA A 166 -17.97 -15.74 7.99
C ALA A 166 -17.91 -16.59 9.27
N ALA A 167 -17.89 -15.94 10.45
CA ALA A 167 -17.86 -16.62 11.74
C ALA A 167 -19.22 -17.23 12.13
N LEU A 168 -20.35 -16.73 11.60
CA LEU A 168 -21.69 -17.21 11.93
C LEU A 168 -21.96 -18.61 11.34
N TRP A 169 -21.44 -18.88 10.15
CA TRP A 169 -21.67 -20.16 9.46
C TRP A 169 -21.18 -21.38 10.26
N PRO A 170 -19.98 -21.39 10.86
CA PRO A 170 -19.56 -22.43 11.79
C PRO A 170 -20.52 -22.62 12.98
N PHE A 171 -20.97 -21.53 13.61
CA PHE A 171 -21.91 -21.63 14.73
C PHE A 171 -23.24 -22.25 14.31
N LEU A 172 -23.76 -21.85 13.15
CA LEU A 172 -25.00 -22.40 12.63
C LEU A 172 -24.88 -23.90 12.32
N GLY A 173 -23.71 -24.34 11.82
CA GLY A 173 -23.40 -25.75 11.61
C GLY A 173 -23.43 -26.55 12.92
N ILE A 174 -22.80 -26.03 13.97
CA ILE A 174 -22.79 -26.67 15.30
C ILE A 174 -24.21 -26.74 15.88
N CYS A 175 -24.98 -25.65 15.79
CA CYS A 175 -26.37 -25.63 16.25
C CYS A 175 -27.24 -26.66 15.51
N ALA A 176 -27.08 -26.77 14.19
CA ALA A 176 -27.80 -27.74 13.39
C ALA A 176 -27.48 -29.19 13.81
N GLU A 177 -26.21 -29.49 14.08
CA GLU A 177 -25.77 -30.81 14.55
C GLU A 177 -26.44 -31.18 15.90
N VAL A 178 -26.45 -30.25 16.86
CA VAL A 178 -27.12 -30.47 18.16
C VAL A 178 -28.62 -30.70 17.99
N ILE A 179 -29.29 -29.93 17.14
CA ILE A 179 -30.74 -30.09 16.88
C ILE A 179 -31.03 -31.47 16.30
N VAL A 180 -30.21 -31.95 15.35
CA VAL A 180 -30.37 -33.28 14.73
C VAL A 180 -30.17 -34.39 15.77
N LEU A 181 -29.13 -34.30 16.60
CA LEU A 181 -28.88 -35.29 17.66
C LEU A 181 -30.04 -35.34 18.66
N CYS A 182 -30.53 -34.18 19.12
CA CYS A 182 -31.70 -34.12 20.00
C CYS A 182 -32.95 -34.72 19.36
N ALA A 183 -33.21 -34.45 18.08
CA ALA A 183 -34.36 -35.01 17.37
C ALA A 183 -34.27 -36.54 17.25
N ILE A 184 -33.09 -37.10 16.96
CA ILE A 184 -32.86 -38.54 16.91
C ILE A 184 -33.14 -39.18 18.28
N ILE A 185 -32.61 -38.59 19.37
CA ILE A 185 -32.83 -39.07 20.74
C ILE A 185 -34.33 -39.07 21.07
N ILE A 186 -35.04 -37.98 20.79
CA ILE A 186 -36.49 -37.88 21.06
C ILE A 186 -37.29 -38.92 20.26
N ILE A 187 -36.98 -39.13 18.97
CA ILE A 187 -37.67 -40.13 18.15
C ILE A 187 -37.38 -41.54 18.69
N TYR A 188 -36.13 -41.81 19.09
CA TYR A 188 -35.74 -43.09 19.66
C TYR A 188 -36.46 -43.37 20.99
N GLU A 189 -36.48 -42.41 21.91
CA GLU A 189 -37.20 -42.53 23.19
C GLU A 189 -38.69 -42.72 22.95
N LYS A 190 -39.30 -41.94 22.06
CA LYS A 190 -40.72 -42.06 21.73
C LYS A 190 -41.07 -43.42 21.11
N LYS A 191 -40.19 -43.97 20.27
CA LYS A 191 -40.37 -45.32 19.68
C LYS A 191 -40.22 -46.40 20.74
N ARG A 192 -39.18 -46.33 21.58
CA ARG A 192 -38.95 -47.27 22.67
C ARG A 192 -40.11 -47.28 23.66
N ASN A 193 -40.58 -46.12 24.08
CA ASN A 193 -41.69 -46.01 25.03
C ASN A 193 -42.98 -46.62 24.46
N LYS A 194 -43.21 -46.54 23.14
CA LYS A 194 -44.33 -47.24 22.50
C LYS A 194 -44.16 -48.76 22.52
N THR A 195 -42.95 -49.28 22.24
CA THR A 195 -42.69 -50.73 22.27
C THR A 195 -42.83 -51.31 23.68
N GLU A 196 -42.35 -50.64 24.72
CA GLU A 196 -42.52 -51.10 26.12
C GLU A 196 -44.01 -51.12 26.55
N LEU A 197 -44.83 -50.17 26.06
CA LEU A 197 -46.28 -50.15 26.31
C LEU A 197 -47.04 -51.29 25.60
N GLU A 198 -46.68 -51.60 24.35
CA GLU A 198 -47.32 -52.68 23.58
C GLU A 198 -46.99 -54.09 24.14
N GLU A 199 -45.81 -54.27 24.74
CA GLU A 199 -45.39 -55.54 25.36
C GLU A 199 -46.10 -55.78 26.71
N SER A 200 -46.43 -54.74 27.47
CA SER A 200 -47.15 -54.86 28.76
C SER A 200 -48.64 -55.22 28.61
N ASP A 201 -49.29 -54.83 27.52
CA ASP A 201 -50.74 -55.07 27.31
C ASP A 201 -51.03 -56.49 26.79
N THR A 202 -50.02 -57.24 26.33
CA THR A 202 -50.20 -58.60 25.81
C THR A 202 -49.96 -59.71 26.84
N ASP A 203 -49.60 -59.37 28.08
CA ASP A 203 -49.23 -60.32 29.15
C ASP A 203 -50.33 -60.58 30.21
N GLN A 204 -51.55 -60.04 30.02
CA GLN A 204 -52.72 -60.38 30.85
C GLN A 204 -53.61 -61.43 30.16
N SER A 205 -53.23 -62.71 30.27
CA SER A 205 -54.16 -63.82 30.04
C SER A 205 -55.04 -64.02 31.30
N PRO A 206 -56.37 -64.16 31.16
CA PRO A 206 -57.25 -64.38 32.30
C PRO A 206 -57.16 -65.85 32.74
N ASP A 207 -56.60 -66.11 33.93
CA ASP A 207 -56.72 -67.41 34.58
C ASP A 207 -58.10 -67.54 35.28
N GLN A 208 -58.66 -68.74 35.10
CA GLN A 208 -60.01 -69.25 35.41
C GLN A 208 -60.52 -69.03 36.84
#